data_AF-T1AS94-F1
#
_entry.id   AF-T1AS94-F1
#
_cell.length_a   1.000
_cell.length_b   1.000
_cell.length_c   1.000
_cell.angle_alpha   90.00
_cell.angle_beta   90.00
_cell.angle_gamma   90.00
#
_symmetry.space_group_name_H-M   'P 1'
#
loop_
_entity.id
_entity.type
_entity.pdbx_description
1 polymer ?
#
loop_
_entity_poly.entity_id
_entity_poly.type
_entity_poly.pdbx_seq_one_letter_code
_entity_poly.pdbx_strand_id
1 'polypeptide(L)'
;DFREKAPLRATPTMYLNAAGDVVPGRSTKTFLSVGVPGTVMGLDAALHKYGTMTRQQVMAPAIRLARDGYVLEQGDVNILDTHVKEFAKHPNVAAIFLNHGKPYVAGERLRQPQLARTLELISREGGGAFYHGPIARAVVAASRAHGGILSMKDFADYAVQWA
;
A
#
# COMPACT_ATOMS: atom_id res chain seq x y z
N ASP A 1 0.86 2.30 -18.46
CA ASP A 1 1.63 1.59 -17.44
C ASP A 1 1.71 2.42 -16.16
N PHE A 2 1.32 1.81 -15.03
CA PHE A 2 1.44 2.36 -13.68
C PHE A 2 2.18 1.40 -12.74
N ARG A 3 3.09 0.59 -13.28
CA ARG A 3 3.97 -0.29 -12.52
C ARG A 3 4.77 0.51 -11.48
N GLU A 4 5.07 -0.13 -10.35
CA GLU A 4 5.97 0.45 -9.38
C GLU A 4 7.35 0.73 -10.01
N LYS A 5 8.01 1.80 -9.58
CA LYS A 5 9.39 2.11 -9.99
C LYS A 5 10.36 1.74 -8.88
N ALA A 6 11.55 1.27 -9.24
CA ALA A 6 12.63 1.14 -8.27
C ALA A 6 12.93 2.53 -7.67
N PRO A 7 13.16 2.65 -6.35
CA PRO A 7 13.58 3.92 -5.76
C PRO A 7 14.87 4.42 -6.43
N LEU A 8 15.07 5.73 -6.48
CA LEU A 8 16.25 6.40 -7.07
C LEU A 8 17.56 5.95 -6.42
N ARG A 9 17.51 5.48 -5.17
CA ARG A 9 18.66 4.91 -4.45
C ARG A 9 18.85 3.40 -4.68
N ALA A 10 18.01 2.76 -5.48
CA ALA A 10 18.17 1.35 -5.80
C ALA A 10 19.44 1.14 -6.62
N THR A 11 20.11 0.02 -6.36
CA THR A 11 21.34 -0.37 -7.06
C THR A 11 21.22 -1.82 -7.53
N PRO A 12 21.88 -2.23 -8.63
CA PRO A 12 21.82 -3.61 -9.13
C PRO A 12 22.15 -4.68 -8.08
N THR A 13 22.99 -4.35 -7.09
CA THR A 13 23.49 -5.26 -6.06
C THR A 13 22.83 -5.10 -4.70
N MET A 14 21.75 -4.31 -4.55
CA MET A 14 21.17 -3.98 -3.23
C MET A 14 20.63 -5.19 -2.45
N TYR A 15 20.40 -6.31 -3.14
CA TYR A 15 19.93 -7.56 -2.56
C TYR A 15 21.03 -8.60 -2.33
N LEU A 16 22.29 -8.26 -2.63
CA LEU A 16 23.43 -9.17 -2.50
C LEU A 16 24.20 -8.91 -1.19
N ASN A 17 24.94 -9.92 -0.73
CA ASN A 17 25.94 -9.79 0.33
C ASN A 17 27.30 -9.32 -0.26
N ALA A 18 28.33 -9.19 0.57
CA ALA A 18 29.67 -8.77 0.13
C ALA A 18 30.37 -9.79 -0.79
N ALA A 19 29.96 -11.06 -0.75
CA ALA A 19 30.46 -12.12 -1.64
C ALA A 19 29.72 -12.18 -2.98
N GLY A 20 28.63 -11.41 -3.15
CA GLY A 20 27.81 -11.41 -4.35
C GLY A 20 26.61 -12.37 -4.30
N ASP A 21 26.37 -13.06 -3.19
CA ASP A 21 25.23 -13.98 -3.08
C ASP A 21 23.94 -13.26 -2.72
N VAL A 22 22.81 -13.78 -3.19
CA VAL A 22 21.48 -13.30 -2.82
C VAL A 22 21.25 -13.46 -1.33
N VAL A 23 20.81 -12.39 -0.66
CA VAL A 23 20.42 -12.44 0.75
C VAL A 23 18.95 -12.90 0.87
N PRO A 24 18.68 -14.08 1.47
CA PRO A 24 17.32 -14.61 1.55
C PRO A 24 16.35 -13.64 2.22
N GLY A 25 15.19 -13.42 1.60
CA GLY A 25 14.13 -12.56 2.13
C GLY A 25 14.38 -11.05 1.97
N ARG A 26 15.58 -10.59 1.61
CA ARG A 26 15.85 -9.14 1.50
C ARG A 26 14.99 -8.46 0.45
N SER A 27 14.73 -9.13 -0.67
CA SER A 27 13.88 -8.66 -1.76
C SER A 27 12.39 -9.01 -1.63
N THR A 28 11.96 -9.65 -0.53
CA THR A 28 10.56 -10.10 -0.39
C THR A 28 9.94 -9.84 0.99
N LYS A 29 10.75 -9.62 2.02
CA LYS A 29 10.30 -9.52 3.42
C LYS A 29 10.79 -8.26 4.14
N THR A 30 11.41 -7.32 3.43
CA THR A 30 11.97 -6.09 4.03
C THR A 30 11.50 -4.85 3.29
N PHE A 31 11.66 -3.67 3.88
CA PHE A 31 11.30 -2.41 3.22
C PHE A 31 12.16 -2.09 1.99
N LEU A 32 13.25 -2.83 1.74
CA LEU A 32 13.98 -2.75 0.48
C LEU A 32 13.19 -3.32 -0.70
N SER A 33 12.24 -4.24 -0.47
CA SER A 33 11.44 -4.86 -1.53
C SER A 33 10.31 -3.98 -2.07
N VAL A 34 10.14 -2.78 -1.52
CA VAL A 34 9.02 -1.89 -1.85
C VAL A 34 9.45 -0.91 -2.93
N GLY A 35 8.84 -1.02 -4.12
CA GLY A 35 8.93 -0.01 -5.16
C GLY A 35 8.01 1.19 -4.89
N VAL A 36 8.21 2.29 -5.61
CA VAL A 36 7.36 3.48 -5.52
C VAL A 36 5.94 3.14 -6.01
N PRO A 37 4.89 3.23 -5.17
CA PRO A 37 3.57 2.75 -5.53
C PRO A 37 2.91 3.55 -6.67
N GLY A 38 2.40 2.85 -7.69
CA GLY A 38 1.84 3.47 -8.89
C GLY A 38 0.33 3.52 -9.02
N THR A 39 -0.38 2.68 -8.25
CA THR A 39 -1.82 2.45 -8.41
C THR A 39 -2.66 3.73 -8.36
N VAL A 40 -2.40 4.64 -7.43
CA VAL A 40 -3.20 5.87 -7.28
C VAL A 40 -3.05 6.75 -8.52
N MET A 41 -1.83 7.01 -8.99
CA MET A 41 -1.62 7.82 -10.20
C MET A 41 -2.16 7.12 -11.44
N GLY A 42 -2.00 5.80 -11.55
CA GLY A 42 -2.53 5.01 -12.67
C GLY A 42 -4.04 5.14 -12.83
N LEU A 43 -4.77 4.85 -11.75
CA LEU A 43 -6.23 4.91 -11.75
C LEU A 43 -6.74 6.34 -11.92
N ASP A 44 -6.10 7.32 -11.29
CA ASP A 44 -6.48 8.74 -11.41
C ASP A 44 -6.24 9.27 -12.83
N ALA A 45 -5.11 8.93 -13.45
CA ALA A 45 -4.78 9.31 -14.82
C ALA A 45 -5.73 8.66 -15.85
N ALA A 46 -6.09 7.39 -15.65
CA ALA A 46 -7.06 6.70 -16.50
C ALA A 46 -8.47 7.32 -16.37
N LEU A 47 -8.91 7.60 -15.13
CA LEU A 47 -10.19 8.27 -14.88
C LEU A 47 -10.21 9.66 -15.51
N HIS A 48 -9.14 10.44 -15.38
CA HIS A 48 -9.07 11.78 -15.96
C HIS A 48 -9.09 11.75 -17.50
N LYS A 49 -8.39 10.79 -18.11
CA LYS A 49 -8.25 10.72 -19.57
C LYS A 49 -9.47 10.10 -20.26
N TYR A 50 -10.10 9.09 -19.66
CA TYR A 50 -11.13 8.27 -20.32
C TYR A 50 -12.43 8.13 -19.52
N GLY A 51 -12.43 8.53 -18.25
CA GLY A 51 -13.60 8.40 -17.38
C GLY A 51 -14.65 9.46 -17.65
N THR A 52 -15.86 9.18 -17.18
CA THR A 52 -17.02 10.09 -17.26
C THR A 52 -17.58 10.44 -15.88
N MET A 53 -17.06 9.81 -14.83
CA MET A 53 -17.44 10.03 -13.43
C MET A 53 -16.37 10.83 -12.70
N THR A 54 -16.76 11.49 -11.62
CA THR A 54 -15.83 12.15 -10.70
C THR A 54 -15.08 11.13 -9.85
N ARG A 55 -13.89 11.52 -9.37
CA ARG A 55 -13.09 10.71 -8.42
C ARG A 55 -13.90 10.34 -7.17
N GLN A 56 -14.67 11.29 -6.65
CA GLN A 56 -15.50 11.10 -5.47
C GLN A 56 -16.55 10.01 -5.69
N GLN A 57 -17.19 9.98 -6.87
CA GLN A 57 -18.17 8.95 -7.19
C GLN A 57 -17.54 7.56 -7.26
N VAL A 58 -16.40 7.40 -7.93
CA VAL A 58 -15.79 6.08 -8.11
C VAL A 58 -15.11 5.56 -6.84
N MET A 59 -14.64 6.44 -5.95
CA MET A 59 -14.00 6.04 -4.68
C MET A 59 -14.99 5.85 -3.52
N ALA A 60 -16.18 6.44 -3.60
CA ALA A 60 -17.18 6.36 -2.53
C ALA A 60 -17.50 4.93 -2.06
N PRO A 61 -17.65 3.92 -2.94
CA PRO A 61 -17.86 2.53 -2.49
C PRO A 61 -16.70 1.98 -1.65
N ALA A 62 -15.45 2.18 -2.07
CA ALA A 62 -14.27 1.71 -1.35
C ALA A 62 -14.10 2.41 0.01
N ILE A 63 -14.40 3.72 0.08
CA ILE A 63 -14.40 4.48 1.34
C ILE A 63 -15.42 3.89 2.31
N ARG A 64 -16.66 3.61 1.85
CA ARG A 64 -17.69 2.98 2.70
C ARG A 64 -17.26 1.61 3.20
N LEU A 65 -16.71 0.75 2.33
CA LEU A 65 -16.21 -0.57 2.74
C LEU A 65 -15.09 -0.47 3.78
N ALA A 66 -14.16 0.46 3.62
CA ALA A 66 -13.09 0.66 4.59
C ALA A 66 -13.60 1.20 5.94
N ARG A 67 -14.53 2.16 5.92
CA ARG A 67 -15.07 2.81 7.13
C ARG A 67 -16.08 1.93 7.87
N ASP A 68 -17.07 1.45 7.15
CA ASP A 68 -18.22 0.72 7.68
C ASP A 68 -17.92 -0.79 7.81
N GLY A 69 -16.84 -1.23 7.17
CA GLY A 69 -16.41 -2.61 7.11
C GLY A 69 -17.28 -3.46 6.19
N TYR A 70 -16.82 -4.68 5.96
CA TYR A 70 -17.56 -5.73 5.26
C TYR A 70 -17.46 -7.03 6.03
N VAL A 71 -18.46 -7.90 5.84
CA VAL A 71 -18.49 -9.22 6.46
C VAL A 71 -17.55 -10.13 5.68
N LEU A 72 -16.65 -10.80 6.39
CA LEU A 72 -15.68 -11.72 5.80
C LEU A 72 -16.38 -13.03 5.45
N GLU A 73 -16.19 -13.46 4.21
CA GLU A 73 -16.57 -14.79 3.76
C GLU A 73 -15.42 -15.77 4.01
N GLN A 74 -15.69 -17.07 3.85
CA GLN A 74 -14.67 -18.09 4.07
C GLN A 74 -13.44 -17.89 3.16
N GLY A 75 -13.64 -17.41 1.93
CA GLY A 75 -12.54 -17.08 1.03
C GLY A 75 -11.63 -15.97 1.58
N ASP A 76 -12.20 -14.94 2.20
CA ASP A 76 -11.42 -13.84 2.79
C ASP A 76 -10.59 -14.35 3.97
N VAL A 77 -11.21 -15.14 4.86
CA VAL A 77 -10.54 -15.73 6.03
C VAL A 77 -9.39 -16.63 5.59
N ASN A 78 -9.61 -17.48 4.60
CA ASN A 78 -8.57 -18.36 4.07
C ASN A 78 -7.36 -17.56 3.57
N ILE A 79 -7.57 -16.40 2.95
CA ILE A 79 -6.48 -15.51 2.50
C ILE A 79 -5.74 -14.93 3.70
N LEU A 80 -6.45 -14.41 4.70
CA LEU A 80 -5.84 -13.81 5.90
C LEU A 80 -5.05 -14.84 6.71
N ASP A 81 -5.58 -16.07 6.83
CA ASP A 81 -4.98 -17.16 7.60
C ASP A 81 -3.58 -17.56 7.11
N THR A 82 -3.31 -17.39 5.81
CA THR A 82 -1.97 -17.64 5.25
C THR A 82 -0.88 -16.72 5.82
N HIS A 83 -1.26 -15.61 6.46
CA HIS A 83 -0.35 -14.57 6.93
C HIS A 83 -0.48 -14.22 8.42
N VAL A 84 -1.38 -14.87 9.18
CA VAL A 84 -1.60 -14.59 10.62
C VAL A 84 -0.32 -14.50 11.43
N LYS A 85 0.62 -15.44 11.24
CA LYS A 85 1.90 -15.46 11.95
C LYS A 85 2.78 -14.25 11.64
N GLU A 86 2.72 -13.73 10.41
CA GLU A 86 3.46 -12.54 10.01
C GLU A 86 2.75 -11.28 10.50
N PHE A 87 1.42 -11.22 10.41
CA PHE A 87 0.63 -10.09 10.94
C PHE A 87 0.89 -9.87 12.42
N ALA A 88 0.95 -10.94 13.22
CA ALA A 88 1.21 -10.87 14.65
C ALA A 88 2.58 -10.27 15.01
N LYS A 89 3.55 -10.24 14.09
CA LYS A 89 4.88 -9.64 14.32
C LYS A 89 4.87 -8.11 14.23
N HIS A 90 3.82 -7.52 13.64
CA HIS A 90 3.75 -6.09 13.36
C HIS A 90 2.51 -5.50 14.03
N PRO A 91 2.66 -4.76 15.16
CA PRO A 91 1.52 -4.27 15.94
C PRO A 91 0.49 -3.46 15.13
N ASN A 92 0.97 -2.64 14.19
CA ASN A 92 0.11 -1.85 13.30
C ASN A 92 -0.66 -2.70 12.28
N VAL A 93 -0.12 -3.85 11.88
CA VAL A 93 -0.77 -4.79 10.95
C VAL A 93 -1.73 -5.70 11.72
N ALA A 94 -1.31 -6.23 12.86
CA ALA A 94 -2.15 -7.00 13.77
C ALA A 94 -3.41 -6.24 14.19
N ALA A 95 -3.30 -4.94 14.47
CA ALA A 95 -4.44 -4.09 14.82
C ALA A 95 -5.49 -3.95 13.70
N ILE A 96 -5.16 -4.32 12.46
CA ILE A 96 -6.06 -4.28 11.30
C ILE A 96 -6.55 -5.68 10.94
N PHE A 97 -5.64 -6.63 10.82
CA PHE A 97 -5.90 -7.94 10.22
C PHE A 97 -6.02 -9.09 11.23
N LEU A 98 -6.00 -8.79 12.53
CA LEU A 98 -6.35 -9.74 13.59
C LEU A 98 -7.48 -9.16 14.46
N ASN A 99 -8.43 -10.01 14.83
CA ASN A 99 -9.52 -9.68 15.73
C ASN A 99 -9.07 -9.89 17.19
N HIS A 100 -8.74 -8.80 17.89
CA HIS A 100 -8.22 -8.84 19.26
C HIS A 100 -7.01 -9.80 19.43
N GLY A 101 -6.11 -9.79 18.45
CA GLY A 101 -4.91 -10.64 18.41
C GLY A 101 -5.15 -12.08 17.95
N LYS A 102 -6.39 -12.44 17.58
CA LYS A 102 -6.74 -13.74 17.01
C LYS A 102 -7.05 -13.62 15.52
N PRO A 103 -6.93 -14.71 14.74
CA PRO A 103 -7.42 -14.73 13.37
C PRO A 103 -8.90 -14.37 13.30
N TYR A 104 -9.30 -13.73 12.21
CA TYR A 104 -10.71 -13.52 11.91
C TYR A 104 -11.39 -14.85 11.57
N VAL A 105 -12.68 -14.96 11.82
CA VAL A 105 -13.52 -16.07 11.34
C VAL A 105 -14.63 -15.56 10.42
N ALA A 106 -15.18 -16.44 9.59
CA ALA A 106 -16.21 -16.07 8.63
C ALA A 106 -17.46 -15.55 9.37
N GLY A 107 -18.10 -14.52 8.81
CA GLY A 107 -19.19 -13.79 9.46
C GLY A 107 -18.74 -12.61 10.33
N GLU A 108 -17.45 -12.52 10.68
CA GLU A 108 -16.93 -11.33 11.35
C GLU A 108 -16.73 -10.17 10.37
N ARG A 109 -16.65 -8.94 10.91
CA ARG A 109 -16.56 -7.72 10.12
C ARG A 109 -15.17 -7.09 10.21
N LEU A 110 -14.49 -6.97 9.07
CA LEU A 110 -13.22 -6.24 8.96
C LEU A 110 -13.49 -4.76 8.71
N ARG A 111 -12.94 -3.88 9.56
CA ARG A 111 -12.97 -2.42 9.41
C ARG A 111 -11.57 -1.87 9.27
N GLN A 112 -11.38 -0.89 8.39
CA GLN A 112 -10.09 -0.28 8.09
C GLN A 112 -10.22 1.26 8.16
N PRO A 113 -10.48 1.85 9.35
CA PRO A 113 -10.75 3.29 9.48
C PRO A 113 -9.56 4.17 9.08
N GLN A 114 -8.33 3.67 9.26
CA GLN A 114 -7.13 4.36 8.78
C GLN A 114 -7.07 4.40 7.24
N LEU A 115 -7.40 3.29 6.58
CA LEU A 115 -7.50 3.23 5.13
C LEU A 115 -8.64 4.13 4.62
N ALA A 116 -9.78 4.16 5.31
CA ALA A 116 -10.88 5.07 4.95
C ALA A 116 -10.42 6.53 4.92
N ARG A 117 -9.69 6.99 5.93
CA ARG A 117 -9.12 8.36 5.94
C ARG A 117 -8.15 8.61 4.80
N THR A 118 -7.30 7.63 4.48
CA THR A 118 -6.39 7.71 3.31
C THR A 118 -7.18 7.84 2.00
N LEU A 119 -8.22 7.02 1.81
CA LEU A 119 -9.07 7.05 0.62
C LEU A 119 -9.90 8.33 0.52
N GLU A 120 -10.41 8.86 1.64
CA GLU A 120 -11.14 10.13 1.70
C GLU A 120 -10.24 11.31 1.31
N LEU A 121 -8.99 11.30 1.78
CA LEU A 121 -8.01 12.33 1.43
C LEU A 121 -7.71 12.30 -0.08
N ILE A 122 -7.46 11.12 -0.65
CA ILE A 122 -7.23 10.95 -2.10
C ILE A 122 -8.50 11.34 -2.90
N SER A 123 -9.68 10.97 -2.42
CA SER A 123 -10.95 11.31 -3.07
C SER A 123 -11.12 12.82 -3.19
N ARG A 124 -10.77 13.59 -2.14
CA ARG A 124 -10.86 15.05 -2.13
C ARG A 124 -9.74 15.75 -2.91
N GLU A 125 -8.50 15.31 -2.75
CA GLU A 125 -7.30 16.06 -3.18
C GLU A 125 -6.55 15.39 -4.35
N GLY A 126 -6.93 14.17 -4.72
CA GLY A 126 -6.38 13.41 -5.84
C GLY A 126 -5.01 12.82 -5.59
N GLY A 127 -4.32 12.50 -6.69
CA GLY A 127 -2.94 11.98 -6.63
C GLY A 127 -2.01 12.86 -5.80
N GLY A 128 -2.20 14.19 -5.78
CA GLY A 128 -1.40 15.12 -4.99
C GLY A 128 -1.34 14.77 -3.50
N ALA A 129 -2.46 14.32 -2.91
CA ALA A 129 -2.51 13.85 -1.53
C ALA A 129 -1.64 12.62 -1.28
N PHE A 130 -1.55 11.72 -2.25
CA PHE A 130 -0.75 10.50 -2.16
C PHE A 130 0.75 10.79 -2.34
N TYR A 131 1.13 11.51 -3.41
CA TYR A 131 2.52 11.66 -3.85
C TYR A 131 3.26 12.85 -3.21
N HIS A 132 2.55 13.92 -2.83
CA HIS A 132 3.16 15.13 -2.24
C HIS A 132 2.66 15.41 -0.81
N GLY A 133 1.61 14.70 -0.40
CA GLY A 133 0.90 14.92 0.85
C GLY A 133 1.42 14.11 2.05
N PRO A 134 0.61 14.02 3.11
CA PRO A 134 0.97 13.31 4.33
C PRO A 134 1.12 11.79 4.12
N ILE A 135 0.51 11.22 3.07
CA ILE A 135 0.61 9.79 2.77
C ILE A 135 2.03 9.42 2.36
N ALA A 136 2.60 10.07 1.33
CA ALA A 136 4.00 9.88 0.96
C ALA A 136 4.96 10.11 2.13
N ARG A 137 4.74 11.16 2.93
CA ARG A 137 5.56 11.42 4.13
C ARG A 137 5.51 10.26 5.13
N ALA A 138 4.34 9.70 5.39
CA ALA A 138 4.18 8.55 6.29
C ALA A 138 4.88 7.30 5.73
N VAL A 139 4.75 7.03 4.42
CA VAL A 139 5.39 5.89 3.76
C VAL A 139 6.92 6.01 3.78
N VAL A 140 7.46 7.19 3.46
CA VAL A 140 8.91 7.46 3.50
C VAL A 140 9.43 7.35 4.93
N ALA A 141 8.72 7.87 5.92
CA ALA A 141 9.09 7.73 7.33
C ALA A 141 9.13 6.26 7.76
N ALA A 142 8.10 5.47 7.41
CA ALA A 142 8.06 4.04 7.71
C ALA A 142 9.19 3.28 7.00
N SER A 143 9.44 3.58 5.72
CA SER A 143 10.54 3.00 4.95
C SER A 143 11.88 3.25 5.65
N ARG A 144 12.19 4.51 5.96
CA ARG A 144 13.44 4.88 6.64
C ARG A 144 13.59 4.22 8.01
N ALA A 145 12.51 4.16 8.80
CA ALA A 145 12.53 3.54 10.13
C ALA A 145 12.83 2.04 10.11
N HIS A 146 12.59 1.37 8.98
CA HIS A 146 12.74 -0.08 8.82
C HIS A 146 13.77 -0.47 7.75
N GLY A 147 14.75 0.41 7.48
CA GLY A 147 15.88 0.11 6.59
C GLY A 147 15.58 0.13 5.10
N GLY A 148 14.43 0.67 4.69
CA GLY A 148 14.10 0.95 3.30
C GLY A 148 14.79 2.21 2.75
N ILE A 149 14.63 2.43 1.45
CA ILE A 149 15.35 3.47 0.69
C ILE A 149 14.43 4.44 -0.06
N LEU A 150 13.12 4.42 0.22
CA LEU A 150 12.18 5.38 -0.36
C LEU A 150 12.44 6.79 0.19
N SER A 151 12.23 7.78 -0.65
CA SER A 151 12.39 9.21 -0.38
C SER A 151 11.21 10.00 -0.96
N MET A 152 11.02 11.24 -0.50
CA MET A 152 9.98 12.09 -1.06
C MET A 152 10.22 12.42 -2.54
N LYS A 153 11.48 12.42 -2.99
CA LYS A 153 11.81 12.64 -4.40
C LYS A 153 11.31 11.49 -5.28
N ASP A 154 11.40 10.25 -4.77
CA ASP A 154 10.87 9.08 -5.48
C ASP A 154 9.38 9.21 -5.79
N PHE A 155 8.60 9.70 -4.83
CA PHE A 155 7.16 9.92 -4.99
C PHE A 155 6.87 11.11 -5.90
N ALA A 156 7.62 12.22 -5.76
CA ALA A 156 7.43 13.41 -6.58
C ALA A 156 7.76 13.19 -8.06
N ASP A 157 8.76 12.33 -8.34
CA ASP A 157 9.18 11.98 -9.70
C ASP A 157 8.35 10.84 -10.31
N TYR A 158 7.43 10.22 -9.54
CA TYR A 158 6.61 9.13 -10.05
C TYR A 158 5.70 9.65 -11.17
N ALA A 159 5.66 8.91 -12.27
CA ALA A 159 4.86 9.25 -13.44
C ALA A 159 4.44 7.97 -14.15
N VAL A 160 3.17 7.92 -14.53
CA VAL A 160 2.62 6.88 -15.40
C VAL A 160 3.14 7.05 -16.83
N GLN A 161 3.24 5.94 -17.57
CA GLN A 161 3.61 5.96 -18.99
C GLN A 161 2.41 5.60 -19.83
N TRP A 162 2.12 6.41 -20.84
CA TRP A 162 1.19 6.06 -21.91
C TRP A 162 1.99 5.35 -23.00
N ALA A 163 1.59 4.13 -23.32
CA ALA A 163 2.11 3.38 -24.47
C ALA A 163 1.13 3.54 -25.63
#